data_AF-A0A151EUX4-F1
#
_entry.id   AF-A0A151EUX4-F1
#
_cell.length_a   1.000
_cell.length_b   1.000
_cell.length_c   1.000
_cell.angle_alpha   90.00
_cell.angle_beta   90.00
_cell.angle_gamma   90.00
#
_symmetry.space_group_name_H-M   'P 1'
#
loop_
_entity.id
_entity.type
_entity.pdbx_description
1 polymer ?
#
loop_
_entity_poly.entity_id
_entity_poly.type
_entity_poly.pdbx_seq_one_letter_code
_entity_poly.pdbx_strand_id
1 'polypeptide(L)'
;MWKQFGKYFNKYPKRRKIAQKLLEYGLRIENNNIYCGKIMLSDSKIARALDVDRRAIPATVTMIQKNQALYKVFSKLSPTCHLKDVAPEMKWGVIEIIPEDPSIPGILAGVANIVAKSNLSIRQAIVDDFELTLRNNYQGF
;
A
#
# COMPACT_ATOMS: atom_id res chain seq x y z
N MET A 1 2.72 6.45 7.78
CA MET A 1 3.86 6.65 6.84
C MET A 1 3.56 7.73 5.81
N TRP A 2 2.37 7.71 5.19
CA TRP A 2 2.01 8.64 4.11
C TRP A 2 2.15 10.13 4.48
N LYS A 3 1.86 10.55 5.71
CA LYS A 3 2.04 11.92 6.23
C LYS A 3 3.37 12.55 5.86
N GLN A 4 4.44 11.76 5.94
CA GLN A 4 5.80 12.23 5.70
C GLN A 4 6.06 12.51 4.22
N PHE A 5 5.42 11.75 3.32
CA PHE A 5 5.66 11.82 1.88
C PHE A 5 4.60 12.62 1.12
N GLY A 6 3.36 12.65 1.61
CA GLY A 6 2.22 13.27 0.94
C GLY A 6 2.47 14.75 0.60
N LYS A 7 3.23 15.47 1.45
CA LYS A 7 3.61 16.87 1.23
C LYS A 7 4.34 17.12 -0.10
N TYR A 8 5.14 16.16 -0.57
CA TYR A 8 5.86 16.30 -1.84
C TYR A 8 4.90 16.31 -3.04
N PHE A 9 3.72 15.72 -2.90
CA PHE A 9 2.74 15.54 -3.98
C PHE A 9 1.55 16.50 -3.91
N ASN A 10 1.51 17.44 -2.96
CA ASN A 10 0.36 18.33 -2.75
C ASN A 10 -0.03 19.14 -4.00
N LYS A 11 0.95 19.57 -4.80
CA LYS A 11 0.72 20.30 -6.06
C LYS A 11 0.44 19.39 -7.28
N TYR A 12 0.48 18.07 -7.09
CA TYR A 12 0.48 17.09 -8.19
C TYR A 12 -0.50 15.94 -7.90
N PRO A 13 -1.84 16.15 -7.98
CA PRO A 13 -2.83 15.14 -7.59
C PRO A 13 -2.72 13.82 -8.35
N LYS A 14 -2.41 13.86 -9.65
CA LYS A 14 -2.20 12.64 -10.46
C LYS A 14 -0.97 11.84 -9.98
N ARG A 15 0.14 12.54 -9.69
CA ARG A 15 1.37 11.91 -9.17
C ARG A 15 1.16 11.35 -7.77
N ARG A 16 0.35 12.05 -6.97
CA ARG A 16 -0.10 11.60 -5.65
C ARG A 16 -0.80 10.25 -5.75
N LYS A 17 -1.81 10.13 -6.62
CA LYS A 17 -2.56 8.87 -6.86
C LYS A 17 -1.63 7.73 -7.24
N ILE A 18 -0.70 7.97 -8.17
CA ILE A 18 0.30 6.99 -8.59
C ILE A 18 1.16 6.55 -7.39
N ALA A 19 1.76 7.50 -6.66
CA ALA A 19 2.63 7.20 -5.53
C ALA A 19 1.90 6.43 -4.41
N GLN A 20 0.63 6.74 -4.13
CA GLN A 20 -0.19 5.98 -3.17
C GLN A 20 -0.37 4.54 -3.63
N LYS A 21 -0.67 4.31 -4.92
CA LYS A 21 -0.86 2.97 -5.47
C LYS A 21 0.43 2.14 -5.51
N LEU A 22 1.58 2.79 -5.72
CA LEU A 22 2.87 2.10 -5.60
C LEU A 22 3.10 1.59 -4.16
N LEU A 23 2.74 2.38 -3.14
CA LEU A 23 2.83 1.95 -1.74
C LEU A 23 1.84 0.83 -1.43
N GLU A 24 0.58 0.99 -1.83
CA GLU A 24 -0.50 0.02 -1.64
C GLU A 24 -0.15 -1.36 -2.20
N TYR A 25 0.42 -1.41 -3.40
CA TYR A 25 0.79 -2.67 -4.06
C TYR A 25 2.23 -3.12 -3.80
N GLY A 26 3.03 -2.34 -3.05
CA GLY A 26 4.44 -2.64 -2.81
C GLY A 26 5.29 -2.63 -4.09
N LEU A 27 4.97 -1.75 -5.05
CA LEU A 27 5.67 -1.65 -6.33
C LEU A 27 6.89 -0.74 -6.20
N ARG A 28 8.09 -1.28 -6.45
CA ARG A 28 9.32 -0.47 -6.35
C ARG A 28 9.62 0.30 -7.62
N ILE A 29 10.37 1.39 -7.44
CA ILE A 29 11.00 2.14 -8.53
C ILE A 29 12.48 1.79 -8.58
N GLU A 30 12.96 1.39 -9.76
CA GLU A 30 14.34 1.02 -10.02
C GLU A 30 14.69 1.37 -11.47
N ASN A 31 15.84 1.98 -11.74
CA ASN A 31 16.31 2.28 -13.11
C ASN A 31 15.24 2.93 -14.03
N ASN A 32 14.51 3.93 -13.53
CA ASN A 32 13.43 4.64 -14.22
C ASN A 32 12.17 3.80 -14.54
N ASN A 33 12.07 2.59 -14.02
CA ASN A 33 10.95 1.68 -14.24
C ASN A 33 10.27 1.31 -12.91
N ILE A 34 9.04 0.81 -13.01
CA ILE A 34 8.26 0.31 -11.88
C ILE A 34 8.24 -1.22 -11.92
N TYR A 35 8.44 -1.87 -10.78
CA TYR A 35 8.55 -3.33 -10.68
C TYR A 35 7.58 -3.94 -9.66
N CYS A 36 6.99 -5.07 -10.03
CA CYS A 36 6.37 -6.03 -9.12
C CYS A 36 7.33 -7.21 -8.93
N GLY A 37 8.07 -7.26 -7.82
CA GLY A 37 9.14 -8.25 -7.67
C GLY A 37 10.15 -8.15 -8.82
N LYS A 38 10.43 -9.24 -9.54
CA LYS A 38 11.35 -9.18 -10.71
C LYS A 38 10.68 -8.74 -12.01
N ILE A 39 9.37 -8.51 -12.00
CA ILE A 39 8.57 -8.21 -13.20
C ILE A 39 8.55 -6.70 -13.41
N MET A 40 9.11 -6.25 -14.53
CA MET A 40 8.99 -4.85 -14.96
C MET A 40 7.58 -4.58 -15.48
N LEU A 41 6.95 -3.51 -14.99
CA LEU A 41 5.59 -3.13 -15.37
C LEU A 41 5.62 -2.06 -16.47
N SER A 42 4.71 -2.16 -17.43
CA SER A 42 4.56 -1.18 -18.50
C SER A 42 3.85 0.08 -18.01
N ASP A 43 4.43 1.26 -18.25
CA ASP A 43 3.80 2.56 -17.99
C ASP A 43 2.39 2.66 -18.57
N SER A 44 2.17 2.15 -19.78
CA SER A 44 0.86 2.21 -20.44
C SER A 44 -0.19 1.37 -19.71
N LYS A 45 0.21 0.22 -19.15
CA LYS A 45 -0.69 -0.67 -18.40
C LYS A 45 -0.98 -0.08 -17.02
N ILE A 46 0.02 0.47 -16.34
CA ILE A 46 -0.17 1.16 -15.05
C ILE A 46 -1.09 2.37 -15.23
N ALA A 47 -0.82 3.21 -16.24
CA ALA A 47 -1.62 4.41 -16.50
C ALA A 47 -3.09 4.07 -16.76
N ARG A 48 -3.35 3.01 -17.55
CA ARG A 48 -4.71 2.52 -17.80
C ARG A 48 -5.36 1.99 -16.53
N ALA A 49 -4.67 1.18 -15.75
CA ALA A 49 -5.21 0.61 -14.51
C ALA A 49 -5.54 1.68 -13.46
N LEU A 50 -4.77 2.78 -13.44
CA LEU A 50 -4.97 3.89 -12.50
C LEU A 50 -5.84 5.02 -13.05
N ASP A 51 -6.34 4.92 -14.28
CA ASP A 51 -7.06 5.98 -14.99
C ASP A 51 -6.33 7.34 -14.91
N VAL A 52 -5.09 7.35 -15.43
CA VAL A 52 -4.25 8.56 -15.50
C VAL A 52 -3.62 8.71 -16.88
N ASP A 53 -3.23 9.94 -17.24
CA ASP A 53 -2.43 10.20 -18.43
C ASP A 53 -1.10 9.44 -18.34
N ARG A 54 -0.75 8.69 -19.39
CA ARG A 54 0.49 7.89 -19.45
C ARG A 54 1.74 8.69 -19.10
N ARG A 55 1.84 9.96 -19.51
CA ARG A 55 2.99 10.84 -19.24
C ARG A 55 3.15 11.13 -17.75
N ALA A 56 2.10 10.97 -16.95
CA ALA A 56 2.19 11.13 -15.51
C ALA A 56 3.04 10.03 -14.84
N ILE A 57 3.16 8.84 -15.45
CA ILE A 57 3.98 7.74 -14.90
C ILE A 57 5.47 8.10 -14.88
N PRO A 58 6.16 8.34 -16.02
CA PRO A 58 7.58 8.67 -16.01
C PRO A 58 7.87 9.98 -15.27
N ALA A 59 6.93 10.95 -15.30
CA ALA A 59 7.04 12.18 -14.53
C ALA A 59 7.01 11.93 -13.01
N THR A 60 6.21 10.96 -12.53
CA THR A 60 6.17 10.56 -11.12
C THR A 60 7.43 9.81 -10.73
N VAL A 61 7.87 8.86 -11.56
CA VAL A 61 9.11 8.09 -11.35
C VAL A 61 10.31 9.04 -11.23
N THR A 62 10.47 9.96 -12.20
CA THR A 62 11.54 10.95 -12.20
C THR A 62 11.49 11.84 -10.95
N MET A 63 10.30 12.27 -10.54
CA MET A 63 10.11 13.09 -9.34
C MET A 63 10.54 12.35 -8.07
N ILE A 64 10.16 11.07 -7.95
CA ILE A 64 10.54 10.22 -6.82
C ILE A 64 12.06 10.00 -6.79
N GLN A 65 12.68 9.68 -7.92
CA GLN A 65 14.12 9.43 -8.01
C GLN A 65 14.97 10.67 -7.69
N LYS A 66 14.53 11.86 -8.13
CA LYS A 66 15.23 13.13 -7.84
C LYS A 66 15.16 13.53 -6.36
N ASN A 67 14.21 12.98 -5.61
CA ASN A 67 14.06 13.27 -4.19
C ASN A 67 14.61 12.11 -3.35
N GLN A 68 15.75 12.34 -2.70
CA GLN A 68 16.43 11.30 -1.94
C GLN A 68 15.57 10.67 -0.83
N ALA A 69 14.69 11.45 -0.17
CA ALA A 69 13.81 10.94 0.89
C ALA A 69 12.74 10.00 0.33
N LEU A 70 12.15 10.34 -0.82
CA LEU A 70 11.20 9.46 -1.51
C LEU A 70 11.91 8.20 -2.03
N TYR A 71 13.02 8.37 -2.75
CA TYR A 71 13.71 7.26 -3.38
C TYR A 71 14.17 6.18 -2.39
N LYS A 72 14.65 6.59 -1.20
CA LYS A 72 15.04 5.65 -0.11
C LYS A 72 13.94 4.66 0.28
N VAL A 73 12.67 5.04 0.15
CA VAL A 73 11.51 4.18 0.44
C VAL A 73 11.02 3.48 -0.82
N PHE A 74 10.73 4.24 -1.88
CA PHE A 74 10.12 3.70 -3.10
C PHE A 74 11.02 2.71 -3.85
N SER A 75 12.33 2.73 -3.65
CA SER A 75 13.26 1.73 -4.22
C SER A 75 13.26 0.39 -3.49
N LYS A 76 12.71 0.33 -2.28
CA LYS A 76 12.75 -0.86 -1.40
C LYS A 76 11.41 -1.55 -1.23
N LEU A 77 10.36 -1.04 -1.89
CA LEU A 77 9.03 -1.63 -1.80
C LEU A 77 9.04 -3.07 -2.35
N SER A 78 8.24 -3.92 -1.74
CA SER A 78 8.09 -5.31 -2.16
C SER A 78 6.60 -5.68 -2.15
N PRO A 79 6.09 -6.33 -3.20
CA PRO A 79 4.70 -6.75 -3.24
C PRO A 79 4.46 -7.82 -2.18
N THR A 80 3.27 -7.78 -1.56
CA THR A 80 2.85 -8.75 -0.54
C THR A 80 1.52 -9.39 -0.98
N CYS A 81 1.42 -10.71 -0.83
CA CYS A 81 0.17 -11.43 -1.11
C CYS A 81 -0.85 -11.18 0.01
N HIS A 82 -2.07 -10.77 -0.33
CA HIS A 82 -3.15 -10.55 0.64
C HIS A 82 -4.06 -11.78 0.73
N LEU A 83 -4.12 -12.44 1.88
CA LEU A 83 -4.81 -13.73 2.03
C LEU A 83 -6.30 -13.61 2.40
N LYS A 84 -6.84 -12.42 2.71
CA LYS A 84 -8.25 -12.22 3.10
C LYS A 84 -9.24 -12.87 2.14
N ASP A 85 -9.14 -12.60 0.85
CA ASP A 85 -10.12 -13.10 -0.13
C ASP A 85 -9.90 -14.58 -0.48
N VAL A 86 -8.72 -15.12 -0.18
CA VAL A 86 -8.37 -16.54 -0.38
C VAL A 86 -8.75 -17.39 0.85
N ALA A 87 -8.96 -16.76 2.01
CA ALA A 87 -9.23 -17.44 3.27
C ALA A 87 -10.44 -18.39 3.22
N PRO A 88 -11.59 -18.05 2.60
CA PRO A 88 -12.74 -18.96 2.52
C PRO A 88 -12.42 -20.27 1.79
N GLU A 89 -11.70 -20.19 0.67
CA GLU A 89 -11.29 -21.35 -0.13
C GLU A 89 -10.36 -22.30 0.66
N MET A 90 -9.56 -21.71 1.55
CA MET A 90 -8.63 -22.45 2.41
C MET A 90 -9.23 -22.85 3.77
N LYS A 91 -10.52 -22.55 4.00
CA LYS A 91 -11.24 -22.73 5.28
C LYS A 91 -10.54 -22.04 6.46
N TRP A 92 -10.00 -20.85 6.23
CA TRP A 92 -9.39 -20.01 7.27
C TRP A 92 -10.37 -18.97 7.78
N GLY A 93 -10.27 -18.63 9.06
CA GLY A 93 -10.95 -17.48 9.64
C GLY A 93 -10.22 -16.17 9.30
N VAL A 94 -10.99 -15.10 9.16
CA VAL A 94 -10.47 -13.73 8.99
C VAL A 94 -10.97 -12.86 10.14
N ILE A 95 -10.07 -12.09 10.74
CA ILE A 95 -10.42 -11.07 11.74
C ILE A 95 -10.06 -9.71 11.13
N GLU A 96 -11.07 -8.86 10.97
CA GLU A 96 -10.89 -7.47 10.57
C GLU A 96 -11.00 -6.58 11.80
N ILE A 97 -9.96 -5.80 12.06
CA ILE A 97 -9.88 -4.92 13.23
C ILE A 97 -10.13 -3.50 12.74
N ILE A 98 -11.28 -2.94 13.10
CA ILE A 98 -11.64 -1.55 12.81
C ILE A 98 -11.60 -0.79 14.13
N PRO A 99 -10.48 -0.13 14.46
CA PRO A 99 -10.41 0.65 15.70
C PRO A 99 -11.17 1.98 15.53
N GLU A 100 -11.72 2.48 16.64
CA GLU A 100 -12.29 3.84 16.69
C GLU A 100 -11.21 4.89 16.46
N ASP A 101 -10.02 4.68 17.04
CA ASP A 101 -8.82 5.49 16.79
C ASP A 101 -7.61 4.58 16.52
N PRO A 102 -7.10 4.53 15.28
CA PRO A 102 -5.97 3.69 14.90
C PRO A 102 -4.63 4.16 15.49
N SER A 103 -4.58 5.33 16.13
CA SER A 103 -3.38 5.84 16.79
C SER A 103 -3.14 5.24 18.18
N ILE A 104 -4.15 4.58 18.76
CA ILE A 104 -4.07 3.98 20.09
C ILE A 104 -3.10 2.78 20.09
N PRO A 105 -2.02 2.80 20.90
CA PRO A 105 -1.10 1.68 21.00
C PRO A 105 -1.75 0.42 21.60
N GLY A 106 -1.32 -0.75 21.16
CA GLY A 106 -1.67 -2.03 21.80
C GLY A 106 -2.89 -2.76 21.21
N ILE A 107 -3.61 -2.17 20.25
CA ILE A 107 -4.76 -2.82 19.57
C ILE A 107 -4.36 -4.20 19.02
N LEU A 108 -3.31 -4.25 18.20
CA LEU A 108 -2.84 -5.51 17.60
C LEU A 108 -2.35 -6.51 18.66
N ALA A 109 -1.71 -6.02 19.73
CA ALA A 109 -1.23 -6.87 20.81
C ALA A 109 -2.39 -7.51 21.59
N GLY A 110 -3.46 -6.76 21.85
CA GLY A 110 -4.68 -7.26 22.48
C GLY A 110 -5.34 -8.36 21.66
N VAL A 111 -5.52 -8.13 20.36
CA VAL A 111 -6.10 -9.14 19.46
C VAL A 111 -5.20 -10.37 19.36
N ALA A 112 -3.89 -10.21 19.18
CA ALA A 112 -2.96 -11.33 19.14
C ALA A 112 -2.99 -12.18 20.43
N ASN A 113 -3.12 -11.54 21.59
CA ASN A 113 -3.24 -12.22 22.88
C ASN A 113 -4.54 -13.04 22.99
N ILE A 114 -5.66 -12.51 22.51
CA ILE A 114 -6.94 -13.25 22.48
C ILE A 114 -6.82 -14.48 21.58
N VAL A 115 -6.30 -14.30 20.36
CA VAL A 115 -6.09 -15.39 19.40
C VAL A 115 -5.19 -16.49 19.98
N ALA A 116 -4.09 -16.10 20.64
CA ALA A 116 -3.19 -17.03 21.29
C ALA A 116 -3.85 -17.80 22.44
N LYS A 117 -4.65 -17.12 23.29
CA LYS A 117 -5.41 -17.76 24.38
C LYS A 117 -6.47 -18.75 23.88
N SER A 118 -6.99 -18.53 22.67
CA SER A 118 -7.89 -19.47 21.98
C SER A 118 -7.15 -20.63 21.30
N ASN A 119 -5.83 -20.76 21.47
CA ASN A 119 -4.99 -21.78 20.84
C ASN A 119 -5.04 -21.75 19.30
N LEU A 120 -5.16 -20.56 18.72
CA LEU A 120 -5.18 -20.33 17.27
C LEU A 120 -3.86 -19.70 16.82
N SER A 121 -3.39 -20.07 15.62
CA SER A 121 -2.20 -19.47 15.02
C SER A 121 -2.56 -18.39 14.00
N ILE A 122 -1.78 -17.31 13.97
CA ILE A 122 -1.91 -16.24 12.99
C ILE A 122 -1.02 -16.57 11.79
N ARG A 123 -1.63 -16.79 10.62
CA ARG A 123 -0.89 -17.03 9.36
C ARG A 123 -0.37 -15.75 8.73
N GLN A 124 -1.15 -14.68 8.82
CA GLN A 124 -0.82 -13.39 8.26
C GLN A 124 -1.52 -12.30 9.07
N ALA A 125 -0.77 -11.24 9.40
CA ALA A 125 -1.31 -9.99 9.91
C ALA A 125 -0.89 -8.88 8.94
N ILE A 126 -1.87 -8.30 8.24
CA ILE A 126 -1.67 -7.13 7.38
C ILE A 126 -2.27 -5.93 8.09
N VAL A 127 -1.55 -4.81 8.06
CA VAL A 127 -1.98 -3.54 8.63
C VAL A 127 -1.83 -2.48 7.56
N ASP A 128 -2.90 -1.73 7.32
CA ASP A 128 -2.88 -0.61 6.40
C ASP A 128 -2.36 0.66 7.09
N ASP A 129 -1.79 1.56 6.29
CA ASP A 129 -1.58 2.94 6.74
C ASP A 129 -2.93 3.65 6.82
N PHE A 130 -3.40 3.96 8.04
CA PHE A 130 -4.71 4.58 8.26
C PHE A 130 -4.93 5.86 7.43
N GLU A 131 -3.86 6.60 7.10
CA GLU A 131 -3.96 7.81 6.28
C GLU A 131 -4.20 7.53 4.79
N LEU A 132 -3.84 6.32 4.32
CA LEU A 132 -4.14 5.84 2.97
C LEU A 132 -5.58 5.30 2.89
N THR A 133 -6.05 4.58 3.92
CA THR A 133 -7.38 3.94 3.93
C THR A 133 -8.54 4.91 4.19
N LEU A 134 -8.35 5.98 4.96
CA LEU A 134 -9.36 7.02 5.19
C LEU A 134 -9.93 7.67 3.91
N ARG A 135 -9.28 7.47 2.75
CA ARG A 135 -9.73 8.01 1.46
C ARG A 135 -10.31 6.96 0.50
N ASN A 136 -10.05 5.67 0.72
CA ASN A 136 -10.62 4.61 -0.11
C ASN A 136 -12.06 4.27 0.31
N ASN A 137 -12.41 4.48 1.60
CA ASN A 137 -13.74 4.17 2.13
C ASN A 137 -14.85 5.17 1.76
N TYR A 138 -14.56 6.16 0.89
CA TYR A 138 -15.57 7.08 0.33
C TYR A 138 -15.92 6.77 -1.13
N GLN A 139 -15.49 5.62 -1.66
CA GLN A 139 -15.96 5.10 -2.95
C GLN A 139 -16.54 3.70 -2.76
N GLY A 140 -17.86 3.64 -2.54
CA GLY A 140 -18.66 2.41 -2.69
C GLY A 140 -19.10 1.75 -1.39
N PHE A 141 -20.25 2.19 -0.88
CA PHE A 141 -21.39 1.28 -0.80
C PHE A 141 -22.23 1.49 -2.06
#